data_AF-A0AAU4T9N4-F1
#
_entry.id   AF-A0AAU4T9N4-F1
#
_cell.length_a   1.000
_cell.length_b   1.000
_cell.length_c   1.000
_cell.angle_alpha   90.00
_cell.angle_beta   90.00
_cell.angle_gamma   90.00
#
_symmetry.space_group_name_H-M   'P 1'
#
loop_
_entity.id
_entity.type
_entity.pdbx_description
1 polymer ?
#
loop_
_entity_poly.entity_id
_entity_poly.type
_entity_poly.pdbx_seq_one_letter_code
_entity_poly.pdbx_strand_id
1 'polypeptide(L)'
;MELTAGERHRLKKMAYAHKTPHQARQRATIVPLAARGRSNARIAAETHLHVDTVRRWRGRFAAGRVPALADRKRSGRPPTFTALQIAEVKALACQLPTEFEAPLSCWSCPELAREAVTRAITETISASTVRRRLRDDALKPWQHRSWIFIRDPNFRAIAQRVLDLYARVFDGTLLGEDEYVVSADEKTTPTRFTCS
;
A
#
# COMPACT_ATOMS: atom_id res chain seq x y z
N MET A 1 -20.26 40.15 7.58
CA MET A 1 -19.08 39.27 7.73
C MET A 1 -17.89 39.99 7.17
N GLU A 2 -16.87 40.23 7.99
CA GLU A 2 -15.66 40.94 7.56
C GLU A 2 -14.53 39.96 7.20
N LEU A 3 -13.78 40.31 6.15
CA LEU A 3 -12.62 39.57 5.67
C LEU A 3 -11.34 40.38 5.93
N THR A 4 -10.36 39.75 6.54
CA THR A 4 -9.00 40.33 6.66
C THR A 4 -8.35 40.44 5.28
N ALA A 5 -7.32 41.29 5.15
CA ALA A 5 -6.57 41.42 3.90
C ALA A 5 -5.94 40.08 3.46
N GLY A 6 -5.38 39.32 4.40
CA GLY A 6 -4.80 38.00 4.15
C GLY A 6 -5.82 36.98 3.64
N GLU A 7 -7.04 36.97 4.18
CA GLU A 7 -8.10 36.06 3.74
C GLU A 7 -8.63 36.45 2.36
N ARG A 8 -8.81 37.76 2.09
CA ARG A 8 -9.16 38.23 0.75
C ARG A 8 -8.12 37.80 -0.28
N HIS A 9 -6.83 37.93 0.05
CA HIS A 9 -5.75 37.49 -0.82
C HIS A 9 -5.80 35.98 -1.07
N ARG A 10 -5.95 35.15 -0.02
CA ARG A 10 -6.06 33.69 -0.16
C ARG A 10 -7.27 33.26 -0.99
N LEU A 11 -8.45 33.84 -0.73
CA LEU A 11 -9.68 33.52 -1.46
C LEU A 11 -9.58 33.91 -2.94
N LYS A 12 -9.01 35.09 -3.25
CA LYS A 12 -8.71 35.47 -4.64
C LYS A 12 -7.74 34.49 -5.29
N LYS A 13 -6.64 34.15 -4.62
CA LYS A 13 -5.66 33.19 -5.13
C LYS A 13 -6.31 31.85 -5.44
N MET A 14 -7.17 31.33 -4.55
CA MET A 14 -7.91 30.09 -4.77
C MET A 14 -8.93 30.20 -5.92
N ALA A 15 -9.65 31.31 -6.05
CA ALA A 15 -10.67 31.49 -7.08
C ALA A 15 -10.07 31.58 -8.51
N TYR A 16 -8.88 32.20 -8.65
CA TYR A 16 -8.25 32.45 -9.94
C TYR A 16 -7.12 31.47 -10.32
N ALA A 17 -6.62 30.64 -9.40
CA ALA A 17 -5.50 29.75 -9.70
C ALA A 17 -5.87 28.62 -10.68
N HIS A 18 -5.11 28.51 -11.78
CA HIS A 18 -5.34 27.56 -12.88
C HIS A 18 -5.38 26.08 -12.46
N LYS A 19 -4.65 25.69 -11.40
CA LYS A 19 -4.61 24.29 -10.90
C LYS A 19 -5.62 23.98 -9.79
N THR A 20 -6.42 24.97 -9.35
CA THR A 20 -7.38 24.73 -8.26
C THR A 20 -8.56 23.90 -8.74
N PRO A 21 -8.93 22.82 -8.03
CA PRO A 21 -10.12 22.03 -8.36
C PRO A 21 -11.37 22.90 -8.45
N HIS A 22 -12.24 22.63 -9.43
CA HIS A 22 -13.43 23.44 -9.71
C HIS A 22 -14.28 23.70 -8.46
N GLN A 23 -14.52 22.67 -7.63
CA GLN A 23 -15.29 22.82 -6.39
C GLN A 23 -14.64 23.78 -5.39
N ALA A 24 -13.31 23.78 -5.28
CA ALA A 24 -12.59 24.68 -4.37
C ALA A 24 -12.67 26.13 -4.87
N ARG A 25 -12.62 26.36 -6.20
CA ARG A 25 -12.85 27.68 -6.79
C ARG A 25 -14.25 28.20 -6.49
N GLN A 26 -15.29 27.39 -6.72
CA GLN A 26 -16.68 27.75 -6.43
C GLN A 26 -16.86 28.20 -4.97
N ARG A 27 -16.31 27.43 -4.02
CA ARG A 27 -16.33 27.76 -2.58
C ARG A 27 -15.63 29.07 -2.27
N ALA A 28 -14.47 29.31 -2.90
CA ALA A 28 -13.68 30.54 -2.72
C ALA A 28 -14.35 31.78 -3.33
N THR A 29 -15.20 31.62 -4.34
CA THR A 29 -15.97 32.72 -4.95
C THR A 29 -17.17 33.16 -4.11
N ILE A 30 -17.83 32.24 -3.40
CA ILE A 30 -19.00 32.52 -2.55
C ILE A 30 -18.66 33.53 -1.43
N VAL A 31 -17.53 33.35 -0.75
CA VAL A 31 -17.20 34.10 0.47
C VAL A 31 -16.96 35.60 0.20
N PRO A 32 -16.18 36.03 -0.81
CA PRO A 32 -16.03 37.44 -1.16
C PRO A 32 -17.35 38.11 -1.56
N LEU A 33 -18.27 37.39 -2.23
CA LEU A 33 -19.59 37.92 -2.57
C LEU A 33 -20.44 38.14 -1.32
N ALA A 34 -20.40 37.20 -0.36
CA ALA A 34 -21.07 37.33 0.92
C ALA A 34 -20.50 38.48 1.78
N ALA A 35 -19.19 38.71 1.72
CA ALA A 35 -18.53 39.82 2.44
C ALA A 35 -18.93 41.20 1.89
N ARG A 36 -19.35 41.29 0.63
CA ARG A 36 -19.92 42.52 0.03
C ARG A 36 -21.40 42.74 0.40
N GLY A 37 -21.97 41.95 1.33
CA GLY A 37 -23.36 42.08 1.76
C GLY A 37 -24.39 41.43 0.84
N ARG A 38 -23.99 40.62 -0.16
CA ARG A 38 -24.95 39.94 -1.04
C ARG A 38 -25.75 38.88 -0.29
N SER A 39 -27.06 38.80 -0.61
CA SER A 39 -27.96 37.78 -0.06
C SER A 39 -27.63 36.38 -0.61
N ASN A 40 -28.03 35.32 0.10
CA ASN A 40 -27.81 33.95 -0.37
C ASN A 40 -28.42 33.66 -1.74
N ALA A 41 -29.64 34.16 -1.98
CA ALA A 41 -30.35 34.01 -3.25
C ALA A 41 -29.59 34.70 -4.40
N ARG A 42 -29.07 35.90 -4.17
CA ARG A 42 -28.29 36.63 -5.18
C ARG A 42 -26.99 35.92 -5.54
N ILE A 43 -26.25 35.44 -4.52
CA ILE A 43 -25.01 34.68 -4.74
C ILE A 43 -25.30 33.39 -5.50
N ALA A 44 -26.38 32.68 -5.17
CA ALA A 44 -26.81 31.47 -5.85
C ALA A 44 -27.07 31.72 -7.34
N ALA A 45 -27.80 32.79 -7.67
CA ALA A 45 -28.06 33.18 -9.05
C ALA A 45 -26.77 33.53 -9.83
N GLU A 46 -25.86 34.30 -9.22
CA GLU A 46 -24.61 34.73 -9.86
C GLU A 46 -23.58 33.59 -10.03
N THR A 47 -23.62 32.58 -9.16
CA THR A 47 -22.66 31.46 -9.17
C THR A 47 -23.23 30.18 -9.79
N HIS A 48 -24.50 30.19 -10.20
CA HIS A 48 -25.25 29.03 -10.68
C HIS A 48 -25.20 27.84 -9.70
N LEU A 49 -25.27 28.14 -8.40
CA LEU A 49 -25.26 27.14 -7.31
C LEU A 49 -26.59 27.13 -6.58
N HIS A 50 -26.96 25.98 -6.02
CA HIS A 50 -28.13 25.89 -5.14
C HIS A 50 -27.95 26.77 -3.90
N VAL A 51 -29.04 27.41 -3.45
CA VAL A 51 -29.04 28.31 -2.27
C VAL A 51 -28.50 27.62 -1.03
N ASP A 52 -28.81 26.33 -0.82
CA ASP A 52 -28.31 25.57 0.33
C ASP A 52 -26.80 25.31 0.28
N THR A 53 -26.22 25.21 -0.91
CA THR A 53 -24.76 25.13 -1.08
C THR A 53 -24.11 26.44 -0.62
N VAL A 54 -24.68 27.58 -1.00
CA VAL A 54 -24.22 28.91 -0.56
C VAL A 54 -24.35 29.06 0.96
N ARG A 55 -25.51 28.70 1.52
CA ARG A 55 -25.75 28.69 2.98
C ARG A 55 -24.72 27.84 3.72
N ARG A 56 -24.50 26.61 3.26
CA ARG A 56 -23.53 25.66 3.83
C ARG A 56 -22.12 26.25 3.87
N TRP A 57 -21.62 26.80 2.76
CA TRP A 57 -20.25 27.31 2.70
C TRP A 57 -20.06 28.62 3.45
N ARG A 58 -21.07 29.51 3.46
CA ARG A 58 -21.06 30.69 4.34
C ARG A 58 -21.02 30.30 5.81
N GLY A 59 -21.85 29.34 6.22
CA GLY A 59 -21.84 28.82 7.60
C GLY A 59 -20.49 28.20 7.98
N ARG A 60 -19.91 27.38 7.09
CA ARG A 60 -18.57 26.80 7.31
C ARG A 60 -17.48 27.85 7.43
N PHE A 61 -17.49 28.88 6.58
CA PHE A 61 -16.53 29.98 6.69
C PHE A 61 -16.73 30.80 7.96
N ALA A 62 -17.97 31.04 8.39
CA ALA A 62 -18.25 31.71 9.66
C ALA A 62 -17.69 30.93 10.85
N ALA A 63 -17.76 29.60 10.83
CA ALA A 63 -17.29 28.74 11.91
C ALA A 63 -15.76 28.53 11.94
N GLY A 64 -15.07 28.54 10.79
CA GLY A 64 -13.65 28.17 10.75
C GLY A 64 -12.83 28.83 9.63
N ARG A 65 -13.29 29.98 9.13
CA ARG A 65 -12.61 30.86 8.16
C ARG A 65 -12.14 30.09 6.91
N VAL A 66 -11.00 30.47 6.33
CA VAL A 66 -10.46 29.88 5.09
C VAL A 66 -10.19 28.36 5.22
N PRO A 67 -9.59 27.82 6.31
CA PRO A 67 -9.38 26.38 6.46
C PRO A 67 -10.67 25.56 6.37
N ALA A 68 -11.79 26.10 6.86
CA ALA A 68 -13.07 25.39 6.83
C ALA A 68 -13.67 25.18 5.43
N LEU A 69 -13.13 25.84 4.40
CA LEU A 69 -13.53 25.65 2.99
C LEU A 69 -12.90 24.39 2.36
N ALA A 70 -11.89 23.81 3.00
CA ALA A 70 -11.28 22.56 2.54
C ALA A 70 -12.27 21.40 2.60
N ASP A 71 -12.02 20.38 1.76
CA ASP A 71 -12.73 19.13 1.86
C ASP A 71 -12.47 18.49 3.22
N ARG A 72 -13.56 18.08 3.89
CA ARG A 72 -13.44 17.26 5.08
C ARG A 72 -12.96 15.89 4.66
N LYS A 73 -12.12 15.28 5.50
CA LYS A 73 -11.79 13.86 5.37
C LYS A 73 -13.12 13.11 5.30
N ARG A 74 -13.37 12.44 4.18
CA ARG A 74 -14.54 11.58 4.05
C ARG A 74 -14.38 10.47 5.08
N SER A 75 -15.41 10.18 5.86
CA SER A 75 -15.40 9.09 6.85
C SER A 75 -15.08 7.75 6.19
N GLY A 76 -15.33 7.63 4.88
CA GLY A 76 -15.12 6.40 4.12
C GLY A 76 -16.12 5.32 4.54
N ARG A 77 -16.01 4.16 3.90
CA ARG A 77 -16.71 2.96 4.37
C ARG A 77 -16.04 2.50 5.67
N PRO A 78 -16.80 2.17 6.73
CA PRO A 78 -16.23 1.57 7.92
C PRO A 78 -15.39 0.33 7.56
N PRO A 79 -14.22 0.14 8.19
CA PRO A 79 -13.40 -1.04 7.92
C PRO A 79 -14.13 -2.31 8.34
N THR A 80 -14.08 -3.34 7.49
CA THR A 80 -14.71 -4.66 7.75
C THR A 80 -14.00 -5.44 8.85
N PHE A 81 -12.70 -5.20 9.06
CA PHE A 81 -11.88 -5.89 10.05
C PHE A 81 -11.39 -4.88 11.08
N THR A 82 -11.40 -5.26 12.35
CA THR A 82 -10.88 -4.43 13.43
C THR A 82 -9.36 -4.34 13.35
N ALA A 83 -8.77 -3.34 14.02
CA ALA A 83 -7.32 -3.21 14.09
C ALA A 83 -6.67 -4.43 14.77
N LEU A 84 -7.34 -5.00 15.79
CA LEU A 84 -6.87 -6.18 16.52
C LEU A 84 -6.81 -7.40 15.58
N GLN A 85 -7.89 -7.69 14.85
CA GLN A 85 -7.93 -8.82 13.90
C GLN A 85 -6.84 -8.70 12.83
N ILE A 86 -6.59 -7.49 12.33
CA ILE A 86 -5.52 -7.26 11.36
C ILE A 86 -4.15 -7.52 11.98
N ALA A 87 -3.93 -7.11 13.23
CA ALA A 87 -2.67 -7.33 13.95
C ALA A 87 -2.44 -8.83 14.22
N GLU A 88 -3.47 -9.57 14.61
CA GLU A 88 -3.39 -11.02 14.85
C GLU A 88 -3.08 -11.80 13.56
N VAL A 89 -3.73 -11.45 12.44
CA VAL A 89 -3.40 -12.04 11.12
C VAL A 89 -1.96 -11.74 10.70
N LYS A 90 -1.45 -10.54 11.01
CA LYS A 90 -0.05 -10.17 10.72
C LYS A 90 0.93 -10.94 11.61
N ALA A 91 0.63 -11.08 12.90
CA ALA A 91 1.43 -11.85 13.83
C ALA A 91 1.54 -13.31 13.37
N LEU A 92 0.40 -13.91 13.01
CA LEU A 92 0.34 -15.26 12.46
C LEU A 92 1.22 -15.42 11.21
N ALA A 93 1.20 -14.43 10.32
CA ALA A 93 2.03 -14.45 9.12
C ALA A 93 3.53 -14.44 9.42
N CYS A 94 3.96 -13.91 10.57
CA CYS A 94 5.36 -13.81 10.97
C CYS A 94 5.86 -15.02 11.78
N GLN A 95 5.00 -15.99 12.09
CA GLN A 95 5.35 -17.19 12.85
C GLN A 95 5.58 -18.38 11.91
N LEU A 96 6.35 -19.37 12.33
CA LEU A 96 6.63 -20.54 11.47
C LEU A 96 5.41 -21.46 11.42
N PRO A 97 4.97 -21.95 10.25
CA PRO A 97 3.82 -22.87 10.18
C PRO A 97 4.01 -24.15 11.01
N THR A 98 5.26 -24.59 11.20
CA THR A 98 5.61 -25.75 12.02
C THR A 98 5.27 -25.55 13.50
N GLU A 99 5.26 -24.30 14.00
CA GLU A 99 4.79 -23.97 15.36
C GLU A 99 3.28 -24.18 15.51
N PHE A 100 2.57 -24.41 14.39
CA PHE A 100 1.12 -24.61 14.34
C PHE A 100 0.75 -25.95 13.73
N GLU A 101 1.65 -26.93 13.82
CA GLU A 101 1.44 -28.30 13.34
C GLU A 101 1.10 -28.39 11.84
N ALA A 102 1.33 -27.32 11.08
CA ALA A 102 1.14 -27.31 9.65
C ALA A 102 2.41 -27.87 8.97
N PRO A 103 2.30 -28.84 8.05
CA PRO A 103 3.44 -29.40 7.32
C PRO A 103 3.88 -28.46 6.18
N LEU A 104 4.07 -27.19 6.50
CA LEU A 104 4.39 -26.11 5.56
C LEU A 104 5.72 -25.46 5.97
N SER A 105 6.56 -25.17 4.99
CA SER A 105 7.82 -24.44 5.19
C SER A 105 7.63 -22.93 5.33
N CYS A 106 6.54 -22.40 4.75
CA CYS A 106 6.16 -20.99 4.85
C CYS A 106 4.65 -20.83 4.66
N TRP A 107 4.10 -19.75 5.21
CA TRP A 107 2.71 -19.40 5.03
C TRP A 107 2.40 -18.80 3.65
N SER A 108 1.47 -19.41 2.90
CA SER A 108 0.81 -18.75 1.78
C SER A 108 -0.41 -17.92 2.24
N CYS A 109 -0.84 -16.93 1.45
CA CYS A 109 -2.02 -16.13 1.81
C CYS A 109 -3.32 -16.94 1.98
N PRO A 110 -3.61 -17.97 1.15
CA PRO A 110 -4.76 -18.86 1.37
C PRO A 110 -4.66 -19.69 2.65
N GLU A 111 -3.46 -20.12 3.04
CA GLU A 111 -3.25 -20.84 4.30
C GLU A 111 -3.45 -19.93 5.49
N LEU A 112 -2.91 -18.71 5.47
CA LEU A 112 -3.15 -17.71 6.51
C LEU A 112 -4.62 -17.36 6.67
N ALA A 113 -5.36 -17.28 5.55
CA ALA A 113 -6.79 -17.03 5.59
C ALA A 113 -7.55 -18.17 6.27
N ARG A 114 -7.22 -19.43 5.93
CA ARG A 114 -7.81 -20.61 6.59
C ARG A 114 -7.47 -20.65 8.07
N GLU A 115 -6.20 -20.45 8.38
CA GLU A 115 -5.69 -20.53 9.74
C GLU A 115 -6.26 -19.42 10.64
N ALA A 116 -6.44 -18.20 10.11
CA ALA A 116 -7.11 -17.13 10.83
C ALA A 116 -8.57 -17.45 11.18
N VAL A 117 -9.26 -18.22 10.33
CA VAL A 117 -10.62 -18.71 10.60
C VAL A 117 -10.58 -19.85 11.62
N THR A 118 -9.66 -20.82 11.47
CA THR A 118 -9.46 -21.93 12.42
C THR A 118 -9.22 -21.43 13.84
N ARG A 119 -8.44 -20.35 13.99
CA ARG A 119 -8.14 -19.71 15.29
C ARG A 119 -9.22 -18.74 15.78
N ALA A 120 -10.35 -18.62 15.08
CA ALA A 120 -11.44 -17.71 15.40
C ALA A 120 -11.01 -16.22 15.52
N ILE A 121 -9.93 -15.81 14.84
CA ILE A 121 -9.53 -14.39 14.74
C ILE A 121 -10.60 -13.62 13.97
N THR A 122 -11.16 -14.24 12.95
CA THR A 122 -12.18 -13.66 12.08
C THR A 122 -13.09 -14.75 11.54
N GLU A 123 -14.39 -14.50 11.47
CA GLU A 123 -15.37 -15.45 10.91
C GLU A 123 -15.05 -15.79 9.44
N THR A 124 -14.72 -14.77 8.64
CA THR A 124 -14.34 -14.97 7.24
C THR A 124 -13.31 -13.95 6.78
N ILE A 125 -12.27 -14.41 6.09
CA ILE A 125 -11.31 -13.53 5.45
C ILE A 125 -10.82 -14.12 4.13
N SER A 126 -10.75 -13.29 3.09
CA SER A 126 -10.25 -13.74 1.79
C SER A 126 -8.72 -13.64 1.73
N ALA A 127 -8.09 -14.56 1.00
CA ALA A 127 -6.64 -14.53 0.73
C ALA A 127 -6.19 -13.19 0.11
N SER A 128 -7.03 -12.58 -0.74
CA SER A 128 -6.78 -11.25 -1.33
C SER A 128 -6.77 -10.14 -0.27
N THR A 129 -7.60 -10.24 0.76
CA THR A 129 -7.59 -9.30 1.88
C THR A 129 -6.33 -9.45 2.72
N VAL A 130 -5.96 -10.70 3.05
CA VAL A 130 -4.69 -11.00 3.75
C VAL A 130 -3.51 -10.41 2.98
N ARG A 131 -3.41 -10.70 1.68
CA ARG A 131 -2.36 -10.17 0.79
C ARG A 131 -2.31 -8.64 0.81
N ARG A 132 -3.46 -7.97 0.71
CA ARG A 132 -3.53 -6.50 0.76
C ARG A 132 -3.01 -5.98 2.09
N ARG A 133 -3.43 -6.57 3.22
CA ARG A 133 -2.99 -6.13 4.56
C ARG A 133 -1.51 -6.35 4.82
N LEU A 134 -0.93 -7.45 4.35
CA LEU A 134 0.51 -7.69 4.46
C LEU A 134 1.30 -6.71 3.58
N ARG A 135 0.80 -6.40 2.38
CA ARG A 135 1.40 -5.41 1.48
C ARG A 135 1.35 -3.98 2.05
N ASP A 136 0.26 -3.59 2.70
CA ASP A 136 0.10 -2.26 3.32
C ASP A 136 1.22 -1.98 4.34
N ASP A 137 1.71 -3.01 5.04
CA ASP A 137 2.78 -2.93 6.03
C ASP A 137 4.16 -3.32 5.47
N ALA A 138 4.27 -3.50 4.15
CA ALA A 138 5.46 -4.02 3.47
C ALA A 138 6.00 -5.36 4.04
N LEU A 139 5.17 -6.10 4.77
CA LEU A 139 5.49 -7.42 5.28
C LEU A 139 5.47 -8.42 4.13
N LYS A 140 6.56 -9.20 4.00
CA LYS A 140 6.67 -10.29 3.05
C LYS A 140 7.19 -11.55 3.75
N PRO A 141 6.40 -12.18 4.63
CA PRO A 141 6.89 -13.33 5.39
C PRO A 141 7.26 -14.53 4.52
N TRP A 142 6.71 -14.62 3.32
CA TRP A 142 7.09 -15.60 2.29
C TRP A 142 8.39 -15.25 1.53
N GLN A 143 9.04 -14.12 1.83
CA GLN A 143 10.32 -13.73 1.24
C GLN A 143 11.43 -13.78 2.28
N HIS A 144 12.15 -14.89 2.31
CA HIS A 144 13.43 -14.96 2.99
C HIS A 144 14.54 -14.44 2.07
N ARG A 145 15.29 -13.42 2.52
CA ARG A 145 16.59 -13.08 1.94
C ARG A 145 17.65 -13.79 2.78
N SER A 146 18.08 -14.97 2.34
CA SER A 146 19.26 -15.61 2.90
C SER A 146 20.48 -15.15 2.12
N TRP A 147 21.51 -14.71 2.85
CA TRP A 147 22.85 -14.62 2.30
C TRP A 147 23.53 -15.96 2.57
N ILE A 148 23.91 -16.68 1.53
CA ILE A 148 24.62 -17.95 1.70
C ILE A 148 26.03 -17.61 2.15
N PHE A 149 26.32 -17.82 3.43
CA PHE A 149 27.68 -17.80 3.93
C PHE A 149 28.31 -19.18 3.70
N ILE A 150 29.51 -19.21 3.15
CA ILE A 150 30.26 -20.45 2.96
C ILE A 150 30.62 -20.99 4.35
N ARG A 151 29.91 -22.04 4.79
CA ARG A 151 30.14 -22.71 6.09
C ARG A 151 30.96 -23.99 5.96
N ASP A 152 31.14 -24.48 4.74
CA ASP A 152 31.85 -25.74 4.48
C ASP A 152 33.36 -25.46 4.31
N PRO A 153 34.25 -26.00 5.16
CA PRO A 153 35.69 -25.87 4.99
C PRO A 153 36.21 -26.46 3.66
N ASN A 154 35.48 -27.39 3.05
CA ASN A 154 35.80 -28.00 1.76
C ASN A 154 35.08 -27.35 0.57
N PHE A 155 34.40 -26.21 0.78
CA PHE A 155 33.64 -25.53 -0.28
C PHE A 155 34.44 -25.35 -1.57
N ARG A 156 35.72 -24.96 -1.45
CA ARG A 156 36.58 -24.76 -2.62
C ARG A 156 36.74 -26.03 -3.44
N ALA A 157 36.98 -27.17 -2.81
CA ALA A 157 37.18 -28.44 -3.50
C ALA A 157 35.90 -28.91 -4.20
N ILE A 158 34.74 -28.76 -3.54
CA ILE A 158 33.44 -29.13 -4.09
C ILE A 158 33.03 -28.19 -5.23
N ALA A 159 33.17 -26.87 -5.02
CA ALA A 159 32.86 -25.86 -6.02
C ALA A 159 33.76 -25.99 -7.25
N GLN A 160 35.05 -26.26 -7.07
CA GLN A 160 35.99 -26.47 -8.17
C GLN A 160 35.51 -27.60 -9.09
N ARG A 161 35.15 -28.76 -8.52
CA ARG A 161 34.66 -29.91 -9.29
C ARG A 161 33.40 -29.59 -10.09
N VAL A 162 32.47 -28.81 -9.52
CA VAL A 162 31.26 -28.37 -10.23
C VAL A 162 31.59 -27.36 -11.34
N LEU A 163 32.48 -26.41 -11.08
CA LEU A 163 32.91 -25.42 -12.08
C LEU A 163 33.71 -26.07 -13.22
N ASP A 164 34.53 -27.07 -12.92
CA ASP A 164 35.25 -27.85 -13.93
C ASP A 164 34.26 -28.54 -14.87
N LEU A 165 33.20 -29.16 -14.33
CA LEU A 165 32.14 -29.76 -15.15
C LEU A 165 31.45 -28.74 -16.07
N TYR A 166 31.16 -27.52 -15.58
CA TYR A 166 30.63 -26.45 -16.45
C TYR A 166 31.63 -25.99 -17.51
N ALA A 167 32.93 -26.02 -17.20
CA ALA A 167 34.01 -25.76 -18.15
C ALA A 167 34.29 -26.96 -19.07
N ARG A 168 33.50 -28.04 -18.99
CA ARG A 168 33.68 -29.31 -19.71
C ARG A 168 35.03 -29.97 -19.40
N VAL A 169 35.51 -29.86 -18.17
CA VAL A 169 36.71 -30.52 -17.65
C VAL A 169 36.29 -31.49 -16.54
N PHE A 170 36.80 -32.72 -16.60
CA PHE A 170 36.60 -33.72 -15.55
C PHE A 170 37.93 -34.41 -15.23
N ASP A 171 38.31 -34.44 -13.94
CA ASP A 171 39.60 -34.95 -13.45
C ASP A 171 40.81 -34.43 -14.28
N GLY A 172 40.76 -33.16 -14.71
CA GLY A 172 41.82 -32.51 -15.48
C GLY A 172 41.83 -32.80 -16.98
N THR A 173 40.83 -33.53 -17.50
CA THR A 173 40.71 -33.84 -18.93
C THR A 173 39.49 -33.14 -19.54
N LEU A 174 39.64 -32.62 -20.77
CA LEU A 174 38.53 -32.00 -21.50
C LEU A 174 37.56 -33.08 -21.99
N LEU A 175 36.27 -32.88 -21.75
CA LEU A 175 35.22 -33.79 -22.20
C LEU A 175 35.09 -33.79 -23.73
N GLY A 176 34.91 -34.98 -24.31
CA GLY A 176 34.71 -35.18 -25.74
C GLY A 176 33.39 -34.58 -26.26
N GLU A 177 33.22 -34.52 -27.58
CA GLU A 177 32.01 -33.96 -28.20
C GLU A 177 30.73 -34.75 -27.88
N ASP A 178 30.86 -36.05 -27.61
CA ASP A 178 29.76 -36.96 -27.25
C ASP A 178 29.52 -37.08 -25.73
N GLU A 179 30.25 -36.32 -24.92
CA GLU A 179 30.11 -36.31 -23.47
C GLU A 179 29.31 -35.09 -22.98
N TYR A 180 28.32 -35.34 -22.13
CA TYR A 180 27.35 -34.34 -21.69
C TYR A 180 27.30 -34.24 -20.17
N VAL A 181 27.28 -33.01 -19.67
CA VAL A 181 27.03 -32.72 -18.26
C VAL A 181 25.56 -32.43 -18.07
N VAL A 182 24.90 -33.24 -17.24
CA VAL A 182 23.49 -33.06 -16.88
C VAL A 182 23.41 -32.58 -15.44
N SER A 183 22.85 -31.38 -15.23
CA SER A 183 22.56 -30.86 -13.89
C SER A 183 21.08 -31.09 -13.57
N ALA A 184 20.81 -31.97 -12.61
CA ALA A 184 19.47 -32.15 -12.05
C ALA A 184 19.33 -31.34 -10.76
N ASP A 185 19.22 -30.01 -10.88
CA ASP A 185 18.73 -29.18 -9.78
C ASP A 185 17.37 -28.62 -10.16
N GLU A 186 16.32 -29.29 -9.69
CA GLU A 186 14.98 -28.75 -9.70
C GLU A 186 14.42 -28.78 -8.27
N LYS A 187 14.68 -27.70 -7.52
CA LYS A 187 13.74 -27.27 -6.48
C LYS A 187 12.97 -26.07 -7.00
N THR A 188 11.82 -26.35 -7.60
CA THR A 188 10.80 -25.33 -7.91
C THR A 188 10.11 -24.89 -6.61
N THR A 189 10.88 -24.31 -5.69
CA THR A 189 10.32 -23.42 -4.66
C THR A 189 10.12 -22.04 -5.28
N PRO A 190 8.98 -21.36 -5.06
CA PRO A 190 8.73 -20.02 -5.58
C PRO A 190 9.51 -18.95 -4.78
N THR A 191 10.80 -19.16 -4.57
CA THR A 191 11.72 -18.15 -4.05
C THR A 191 12.20 -17.31 -5.23
N ARG A 192 11.53 -16.19 -5.48
CA ARG A 192 12.10 -15.13 -6.33
C ARG A 192 13.32 -14.54 -5.61
N PHE A 193 14.48 -15.11 -5.86
CA PHE A 193 15.76 -14.46 -5.58
C PHE A 193 15.91 -13.31 -6.57
N THR A 194 15.59 -12.09 -6.15
CA THR A 194 16.06 -10.90 -6.86
C THR A 194 17.48 -10.60 -6.36
N CYS A 195 18.48 -10.95 -7.16
CA CYS A 195 19.83 -10.41 -7.03
C CYS A 195 19.76 -8.90 -7.31
N SER A 196 20.34 -8.07 -6.45
CA SER A 196 20.53 -6.63 -6.65
C SER A 196 22.01 -6.35 -6.68
#